data_AF-A0A367AEC3-F1
#
_entry.id   AF-A0A367AEC3-F1
#
_cell.length_a   1.000
_cell.length_b   1.000
_cell.length_c   1.000
_cell.angle_alpha   90.00
_cell.angle_beta   90.00
_cell.angle_gamma   90.00
#
_symmetry.space_group_name_H-M   'P 1'
#
loop_
_entity.id
_entity.type
_entity.pdbx_description
1 polymer ?
#
loop_
_entity_poly.entity_id
_entity_poly.type
_entity_poly.pdbx_seq_one_letter_code
_entity_poly.pdbx_strand_id
1 'polypeptide(L)'
;MNRIVLVRRGGDVVEAREGDVVTRVPAAGLAGFVGRRETGPVRWVWDDTTRWYPELLRQGVRVARCTDLRLTHALLRRSPFADQSLLAADETAAWDALQPVTDDAPALFPLDDPADRLDAVAEDARQQAAVAASPERGRLALLLAAESSGALVAAEMTHSGLPWRVDVHEAILTGLLGPRPVAGQRPAVLERLAGEIRAALGAPALNPDSPAELLRALQAAGLPVEDTRSWTLEQLDHAVVAPLLEYKKLARLMTANGWAWLDAWVREGRFRSWFVVGGVVTGRWASNGGGALSVPAQVRPAAVADEGWRFVVADVAQLEPRVLAAMSGDAAMAEAARATDLYEGMVTAGAVASRAEAKVGMLGAMYGGTRGESGRMMPRLTRRYPRAIGLVEEAARAGERGEVVRTLLGRGSPAPTGAWAQRGADLGEAPEQAGRDADRHRRAWGRFTRNFVVQGTAAEWALCWLADLRNRLWRLGEGDLRDRPHLVFFLHDEVLVHTPEHLADAVAEEVRLAAAEAGRLLFGGFPVDFPLDVAVVRSWADAG
;
A
#
# COMPACT_ATOMS: atom_id res chain seq x y z
N MET A 1 25.23 16.90 -5.74
CA MET A 1 23.80 17.15 -5.45
C MET A 1 23.74 17.82 -4.10
N ASN A 2 23.11 18.99 -4.00
CA ASN A 2 23.14 19.77 -2.76
C ASN A 2 22.08 19.21 -1.80
N ARG A 3 22.48 18.83 -0.58
CA ARG A 3 21.55 18.45 0.49
C ARG A 3 21.26 19.68 1.33
N ILE A 4 19.99 20.01 1.52
CA ILE A 4 19.56 21.13 2.37
C ILE A 4 18.67 20.56 3.47
N VAL A 5 19.13 20.59 4.71
CA VAL A 5 18.36 20.17 5.88
C VAL A 5 17.51 21.33 6.37
N LEU A 6 16.19 21.13 6.44
CA LEU A 6 15.26 22.07 7.03
C LEU A 6 15.01 21.72 8.49
N VAL A 7 15.15 22.72 9.37
CA VAL A 7 14.93 22.57 10.81
C VAL A 7 14.04 23.71 11.28
N ARG A 8 12.90 23.39 11.92
CA ARG A 8 12.08 24.40 12.59
C ARG A 8 12.79 24.87 13.86
N ARG A 9 12.84 26.19 14.05
CA ARG A 9 13.29 26.82 15.28
C ARG A 9 12.11 27.62 15.85
N GLY A 10 12.03 27.71 17.18
CA GLY A 10 10.96 28.47 17.84
C GLY A 10 10.85 29.90 17.29
N GLY A 11 9.63 30.45 17.26
CA GLY A 11 9.35 31.81 16.79
C GLY A 11 9.20 31.97 15.28
N ASP A 12 8.55 31.02 14.59
CA ASP A 12 8.24 31.05 13.15
C ASP A 12 9.46 31.19 12.23
N VAL A 13 10.61 30.61 12.60
CA VAL A 13 11.82 30.62 11.79
C VAL A 13 12.22 29.19 11.40
N VAL A 14 12.60 29.00 10.15
CA VAL A 14 13.18 27.78 9.61
C VAL A 14 14.65 28.01 9.30
N GLU A 15 15.52 27.14 9.78
CA GLU A 15 16.91 27.06 9.37
C GLU A 15 17.04 26.10 8.19
N ALA A 16 17.54 26.60 7.06
CA ALA A 16 17.98 25.80 5.92
C ALA A 16 19.50 25.66 5.96
N ARG A 17 19.98 24.44 6.17
CA ARG A 17 21.40 24.12 6.37
C ARG A 17 21.98 23.38 5.17
N GLU A 18 23.02 23.94 4.58
CA GLU A 18 23.74 23.41 3.40
C GLU A 18 25.23 23.33 3.73
N GLY A 19 25.70 22.17 4.18
CA GLY A 19 27.01 22.05 4.82
C GLY A 19 27.10 22.95 6.06
N ASP A 20 28.13 23.78 6.13
CA ASP A 20 28.33 24.74 7.24
C ASP A 20 27.51 26.03 7.06
N VAL A 21 26.84 26.22 5.92
CA VAL A 21 26.06 27.42 5.64
C VAL A 21 24.65 27.28 6.21
N VAL A 22 24.28 28.19 7.12
CA VAL A 22 22.93 28.27 7.70
C VAL A 22 22.22 29.50 7.18
N THR A 23 21.10 29.30 6.48
CA THR A 23 20.19 30.37 6.06
C THR A 23 18.94 30.35 6.94
N ARG A 24 18.62 31.47 7.58
CA ARG A 24 17.37 31.63 8.34
C ARG A 24 16.28 32.21 7.45
N VAL A 25 15.14 31.52 7.39
CA VAL A 25 14.00 31.88 6.56
C VAL A 25 12.79 31.98 7.48
N PRO A 26 12.02 33.08 7.48
CA PRO A 26 10.73 33.12 8.15
C PRO A 26 9.82 32.02 7.60
N ALA A 27 9.01 31.37 8.43
CA ALA A 27 8.13 30.27 8.02
C ALA A 27 7.22 30.67 6.85
N ALA A 28 6.67 31.89 6.90
CA ALA A 28 5.86 32.46 5.81
C ALA A 28 6.63 32.65 4.48
N GLY A 29 7.96 32.77 4.53
CA GLY A 29 8.82 32.90 3.35
C GLY A 29 9.41 31.58 2.84
N LEU A 30 9.11 30.45 3.49
CA LEU A 30 9.74 29.16 3.20
C LEU A 30 9.44 28.68 1.79
N ALA A 31 8.19 28.72 1.33
CA ALA A 31 7.83 28.24 0.00
C ALA A 31 8.58 29.01 -1.09
N GLY A 32 8.65 30.34 -0.98
CA GLY A 32 9.43 31.17 -1.91
C GLY A 32 10.92 30.83 -1.90
N PHE A 33 11.49 30.49 -0.74
CA PHE A 33 12.88 30.02 -0.65
C PHE A 33 13.08 28.67 -1.33
N VAL A 34 12.21 27.69 -1.05
CA VAL A 34 12.25 26.36 -1.66
C VAL A 34 12.09 26.44 -3.18
N GLY A 35 11.08 27.17 -3.66
CA GLY A 35 10.81 27.33 -5.08
C GLY A 35 11.98 27.93 -5.87
N ARG A 36 12.70 28.91 -5.31
CA ARG A 36 13.91 29.46 -5.94
C ARG A 36 15.07 28.46 -5.99
N ARG A 37 15.16 27.54 -5.03
CA ARG A 37 16.25 26.54 -4.95
C ARG A 37 15.96 25.31 -5.82
N GLU A 38 14.69 25.00 -6.10
CA GLU A 38 14.26 23.90 -6.99
C GLU A 38 14.68 24.07 -8.45
N THR A 39 15.13 25.26 -8.87
CA THR A 39 15.70 25.44 -10.22
C THR A 39 17.06 24.73 -10.40
N GLY A 40 17.69 24.29 -9.31
CA GLY A 40 18.95 23.55 -9.30
C GLY A 40 18.82 22.14 -8.71
N PRO A 41 19.89 21.31 -8.79
CA PRO A 41 19.87 19.95 -8.27
C PRO A 41 19.96 19.91 -6.73
N VAL A 42 18.80 19.99 -6.07
CA VAL A 42 18.65 19.98 -4.60
C VAL A 42 17.99 18.68 -4.12
N ARG A 43 18.41 18.21 -2.94
CA ARG A 43 17.70 17.23 -2.12
C ARG A 43 17.34 17.89 -0.81
N TRP A 44 16.05 18.02 -0.55
CA TRP A 44 15.59 18.50 0.74
C TRP A 44 15.66 17.39 1.77
N VAL A 45 16.04 17.72 2.99
CA VAL A 45 16.10 16.77 4.09
C VAL A 45 15.27 17.35 5.22
N TRP A 46 14.38 16.55 5.76
CA TRP A 46 13.48 16.96 6.85
C TRP A 46 13.07 15.74 7.67
N ASP A 47 12.59 15.98 8.88
CA ASP A 47 12.12 14.96 9.81
C ASP A 47 11.03 14.06 9.17
N ASP A 48 9.97 14.65 8.63
CA ASP A 48 8.85 13.94 8.03
C ASP A 48 8.19 14.76 6.93
N THR A 49 8.04 14.18 5.75
CA THR A 49 7.41 14.82 4.58
C THR A 49 6.00 15.32 4.88
N THR A 50 5.24 14.62 5.73
CA THR A 50 3.87 15.00 6.09
C THR A 50 3.79 16.34 6.85
N ARG A 51 4.89 16.78 7.48
CA ARG A 51 4.96 18.06 8.20
C ARG A 51 5.35 19.23 7.31
N TRP A 52 6.10 18.98 6.25
CA TRP A 52 6.72 20.04 5.43
C TRP A 52 6.03 20.23 4.09
N TYR A 53 5.79 19.13 3.37
CA TYR A 53 5.43 19.21 1.97
C TYR A 53 3.98 19.66 1.69
N PRO A 54 2.97 19.32 2.52
CA PRO A 54 1.60 19.78 2.29
C PRO A 54 1.45 21.31 2.22
N GLU A 55 2.16 22.06 3.08
CA GLU A 55 2.15 23.54 3.04
C GLU A 55 2.82 24.07 1.77
N LEU A 56 3.96 23.49 1.38
CA LEU A 56 4.65 23.87 0.13
C LEU A 56 3.75 23.66 -1.09
N LEU A 57 3.04 22.53 -1.14
CA LEU A 57 2.07 22.24 -2.21
C LEU A 57 0.90 23.23 -2.21
N ARG A 58 0.37 23.62 -1.03
CA ARG A 58 -0.66 24.66 -0.93
C ARG A 58 -0.22 26.03 -1.46
N GLN A 59 1.09 26.30 -1.44
CA GLN A 59 1.70 27.51 -2.01
C GLN A 59 2.25 27.31 -3.43
N GLY A 60 1.91 26.22 -4.12
CA GLY A 60 2.31 25.96 -5.52
C GLY A 60 3.75 25.46 -5.69
N VAL A 61 4.42 25.04 -4.62
CA VAL A 61 5.83 24.60 -4.68
C VAL A 61 5.92 23.07 -4.64
N ARG A 62 6.32 22.50 -5.78
CA ARG A 62 6.56 21.05 -5.96
C ARG A 62 8.04 20.74 -5.74
N VAL A 63 8.35 19.79 -4.86
CA VAL A 63 9.72 19.41 -4.50
C VAL A 63 10.17 18.22 -5.31
N ALA A 64 11.23 18.31 -6.11
CA ALA A 64 11.63 17.19 -6.95
C ALA A 64 12.12 15.97 -6.15
N ARG A 65 12.95 16.18 -5.12
CA ARG A 65 13.62 15.11 -4.36
C ARG A 65 13.76 15.47 -2.89
N CYS A 66 13.49 14.50 -2.01
CA CYS A 66 13.74 14.63 -0.58
C CYS A 66 14.50 13.43 0.01
N THR A 67 14.91 13.57 1.26
CA THR A 67 15.17 12.48 2.22
C THR A 67 14.20 12.71 3.38
N ASP A 68 13.30 11.75 3.58
CA ASP A 68 12.41 11.69 4.74
C ASP A 68 13.14 10.93 5.85
N LEU A 69 13.55 11.64 6.91
CA LEU A 69 14.38 11.05 7.96
C LEU A 69 13.63 10.01 8.78
N ARG A 70 12.32 10.22 9.06
CA ARG A 70 11.48 9.24 9.77
C ARG A 70 11.39 7.93 9.02
N LEU A 71 11.07 7.97 7.72
CA LEU A 71 10.97 6.77 6.89
C LEU A 71 12.32 6.08 6.72
N THR A 72 13.38 6.87 6.53
CA THR A 72 14.75 6.35 6.39
C THR A 72 15.22 5.69 7.68
N HIS A 73 14.94 6.29 8.84
CA HIS A 73 15.23 5.74 10.15
C HIS A 73 14.57 4.37 10.32
N ALA A 74 13.25 4.29 10.08
CA ALA A 74 12.48 3.06 10.22
C ALA A 74 12.95 1.91 9.29
N LEU A 75 13.56 2.25 8.16
CA LEU A 75 14.17 1.29 7.23
C LEU A 75 15.54 0.82 7.73
N LEU A 76 16.43 1.77 8.04
CA LEU A 76 17.80 1.49 8.47
C LEU A 76 17.85 0.71 9.78
N ARG A 77 16.95 1.01 10.73
CA ARG A 77 16.83 0.30 12.02
C ARG A 77 16.49 -1.19 11.89
N ARG A 78 15.95 -1.61 10.75
CA ARG A 78 15.60 -3.01 10.47
C ARG A 78 16.49 -3.65 9.42
N SER A 79 17.22 -2.86 8.65
CA SER A 79 17.98 -3.38 7.54
C SER A 79 19.18 -4.19 8.02
N PRO A 80 19.35 -5.46 7.58
CA PRO A 80 20.59 -6.20 7.83
C PRO A 80 21.78 -5.62 7.05
N PHE A 81 21.55 -4.66 6.14
CA PHE A 81 22.61 -3.96 5.41
C PHE A 81 23.16 -2.75 6.16
N ALA A 82 22.55 -2.34 7.26
CA ALA A 82 22.97 -1.20 8.06
C ALA A 82 23.63 -1.67 9.37
N ASP A 83 24.79 -1.10 9.69
CA ASP A 83 25.41 -1.27 11.01
C ASP A 83 24.57 -0.51 12.05
N GLN A 84 23.93 -1.27 12.94
CA GLN A 84 23.02 -0.73 13.96
C GLN A 84 23.73 0.12 15.00
N SER A 85 25.05 -0.02 15.17
CA SER A 85 25.83 0.80 16.11
C SER A 85 25.94 2.26 15.66
N LEU A 86 25.90 2.51 14.34
CA LEU A 86 25.95 3.86 13.75
C LEU A 86 24.62 4.61 13.86
N LEU A 87 23.53 3.90 14.16
CA LEU A 87 22.18 4.44 14.26
C LEU A 87 21.73 4.66 15.70
N ALA A 88 22.52 4.22 16.68
CA ALA A 88 22.22 4.39 18.09
C ALA A 88 22.54 5.82 18.56
N ALA A 89 21.54 6.48 19.14
CA ALA A 89 21.63 7.80 19.74
C ALA A 89 20.59 7.95 20.86
N ASP A 90 20.73 8.96 21.71
CA ASP A 90 19.78 9.24 22.80
C ASP A 90 18.35 9.48 22.28
N GLU A 91 18.22 10.06 21.08
CA GLU A 91 16.94 10.34 20.43
C GLU A 91 16.37 9.14 19.65
N THR A 92 17.06 8.00 19.56
CA THR A 92 16.61 6.86 18.73
C THR A 92 15.20 6.40 19.12
N ALA A 93 14.88 6.33 20.42
CA ALA A 93 13.54 5.96 20.87
C ALA A 93 12.45 6.97 20.45
N ALA A 94 12.81 8.25 20.34
CA ALA A 94 11.88 9.29 19.88
C ALA A 94 11.66 9.22 18.37
N TRP A 95 12.71 8.92 17.58
CA TRP A 95 12.58 8.63 16.15
C TRP A 95 11.77 7.34 15.88
N ASP A 96 11.97 6.29 16.68
CA ASP A 96 11.19 5.05 16.61
C ASP A 96 9.69 5.29 16.89
N ALA A 97 9.37 6.26 17.74
CA ALA A 97 8.00 6.61 18.12
C ALA A 97 7.34 7.63 17.17
N LEU A 98 8.10 8.39 16.38
CA LEU A 98 7.59 9.46 15.54
C LEU A 98 6.59 8.92 14.50
N GLN A 99 5.38 9.49 14.49
CA GLN A 99 4.31 9.11 13.57
C GLN A 99 4.09 10.18 12.49
N PRO A 100 3.62 9.78 11.30
CA PRO A 100 3.17 10.73 10.28
C PRO A 100 1.98 11.55 10.75
N VAL A 101 1.90 12.80 10.31
CA VAL A 101 0.72 13.65 10.50
C VAL A 101 -0.30 13.28 9.43
N THR A 102 -1.51 12.92 9.86
CA THR A 102 -2.58 12.42 8.98
C THR A 102 -3.94 13.07 9.26
N ASP A 103 -3.95 14.17 10.00
CA ASP A 103 -5.14 14.96 10.31
C ASP A 103 -4.85 16.44 10.06
N ASP A 104 -5.77 17.11 9.36
CA ASP A 104 -5.75 18.55 9.14
C ASP A 104 -6.62 19.28 10.18
N ALA A 105 -7.35 18.55 11.05
CA ALA A 105 -8.23 19.16 12.03
C ALA A 105 -7.41 20.00 13.03
N PRO A 106 -7.68 21.31 13.13
CA PRO A 106 -6.99 22.15 14.09
C PRO A 106 -7.30 21.64 15.50
N ALA A 107 -6.27 21.16 16.19
CA ALA A 107 -6.39 20.82 17.59
C ALA A 107 -6.83 22.07 18.37
N LEU A 108 -7.77 21.90 19.31
CA LEU A 108 -8.25 22.97 20.20
C LEU A 108 -7.11 23.67 20.96
N PHE A 109 -5.96 23.00 21.11
CA PHE A 109 -4.71 23.56 21.59
C PHE A 109 -3.57 23.12 20.67
N PRO A 110 -2.65 24.02 20.26
CA PRO A 110 -1.44 23.61 19.58
C PRO A 110 -0.60 22.77 20.54
N LEU A 111 -0.56 21.46 20.31
CA LEU A 111 0.39 20.58 20.99
C LEU A 111 1.77 20.80 20.38
N ASP A 112 2.81 20.81 21.21
CA ASP A 112 4.19 20.77 20.72
C ASP A 112 4.36 19.58 19.76
N ASP A 113 4.86 19.82 18.55
CA ASP A 113 5.16 18.73 17.61
C ASP A 113 6.40 17.98 18.14
N PRO A 114 6.32 16.66 18.39
CA PRO A 114 7.47 15.89 18.84
C PRO A 114 8.67 15.99 17.90
N ALA A 115 8.45 16.24 16.60
CA ALA A 115 9.52 16.41 15.62
C ALA A 115 10.39 17.66 15.89
N ASP A 116 9.82 18.72 16.49
CA ASP A 116 10.55 19.97 16.75
C ASP A 116 11.64 19.80 17.82
N ARG A 117 11.61 18.71 18.58
CA ARG A 117 12.59 18.36 19.61
C ARG A 117 13.72 17.46 19.08
N LEU A 118 13.63 16.98 17.83
CA LEU A 118 14.59 16.06 17.23
C LEU A 118 15.68 16.82 16.47
N ASP A 119 16.92 16.34 16.55
CA ASP A 119 18.00 16.88 15.75
C ASP A 119 18.06 16.21 14.37
N ALA A 120 17.32 16.79 13.41
CA ALA A 120 17.30 16.34 12.02
C ALA A 120 18.68 16.39 11.33
N VAL A 121 19.59 17.28 11.76
CA VAL A 121 20.92 17.39 11.15
C VAL A 121 21.80 16.24 11.62
N ALA A 122 21.78 15.95 12.92
CA ALA A 122 22.51 14.83 13.49
C ALA A 122 21.96 13.49 12.97
N GLU A 123 20.64 13.37 12.82
CA GLU A 123 20.03 12.17 12.24
C GLU A 123 20.43 11.98 10.77
N ASP A 124 20.38 13.02 9.92
CA ASP A 124 20.85 12.91 8.54
C ASP A 124 22.30 12.42 8.48
N ALA A 125 23.19 12.98 9.31
CA ALA A 125 24.59 12.59 9.36
C ALA A 125 24.77 11.11 9.74
N ARG A 126 24.03 10.60 10.74
CA ARG A 126 24.04 9.19 11.13
C ARG A 126 23.56 8.28 10.00
N GLN A 127 22.45 8.65 9.35
CA GLN A 127 21.89 7.87 8.24
C GLN A 127 22.85 7.83 7.05
N GLN A 128 23.49 8.96 6.69
CA GLN A 128 24.52 8.99 5.65
C GLN A 128 25.72 8.09 6.01
N ALA A 129 26.19 8.14 7.26
CA ALA A 129 27.29 7.30 7.73
C ALA A 129 26.94 5.79 7.66
N ALA A 130 25.75 5.41 8.09
CA ALA A 130 25.26 4.03 8.02
C ALA A 130 25.17 3.51 6.58
N VAL A 131 24.66 4.34 5.66
CA VAL A 131 24.60 3.99 4.23
C VAL A 131 26.00 3.89 3.61
N ALA A 132 26.91 4.81 3.96
CA ALA A 132 28.27 4.82 3.44
C ALA A 132 29.08 3.61 3.90
N ALA A 133 28.86 3.14 5.13
CA ALA A 133 29.50 1.95 5.69
C ALA A 133 28.94 0.62 5.14
N SER A 134 27.77 0.64 4.49
CA SER A 134 27.11 -0.57 3.99
C SER A 134 27.84 -1.17 2.78
N PRO A 135 28.12 -2.49 2.76
CA PRO A 135 28.62 -3.17 1.57
C PRO A 135 27.58 -3.18 0.42
N GLU A 136 26.29 -3.01 0.76
CA GLU A 136 25.16 -2.99 -0.18
C GLU A 136 24.65 -1.55 -0.40
N ARG A 137 25.54 -0.55 -0.27
CA ARG A 137 25.22 0.89 -0.34
C ARG A 137 24.31 1.30 -1.49
N GLY A 138 24.47 0.69 -2.67
CA GLY A 138 23.68 1.02 -3.86
C GLY A 138 22.21 0.62 -3.71
N ARG A 139 21.97 -0.60 -3.19
CA ARG A 139 20.63 -1.11 -2.91
C ARG A 139 19.94 -0.33 -1.81
N LEU A 140 20.67 -0.09 -0.72
CA LEU A 140 20.15 0.65 0.41
C LEU A 140 19.83 2.10 0.02
N ALA A 141 20.70 2.78 -0.71
CA ALA A 141 20.45 4.14 -1.20
C ALA A 141 19.22 4.20 -2.14
N LEU A 142 19.02 3.20 -3.01
CA LEU A 142 17.84 3.11 -3.86
C LEU A 142 16.56 2.95 -3.04
N LEU A 143 16.56 2.04 -2.04
CA LEU A 143 15.43 1.84 -1.14
C LEU A 143 15.02 3.13 -0.42
N LEU A 144 15.99 3.83 0.18
CA LEU A 144 15.74 5.08 0.90
C LEU A 144 15.22 6.19 -0.02
N ALA A 145 15.78 6.30 -1.23
CA ALA A 145 15.33 7.27 -2.21
C ALA A 145 13.93 6.97 -2.73
N ALA A 146 13.60 5.69 -2.93
CA ALA A 146 12.29 5.24 -3.37
C ALA A 146 11.23 5.48 -2.28
N GLU A 147 11.51 5.15 -1.02
CA GLU A 147 10.60 5.40 0.11
C GLU A 147 10.33 6.91 0.30
N SER A 148 11.39 7.73 0.26
CA SER A 148 11.28 9.19 0.37
C SER A 148 10.49 9.78 -0.81
N SER A 149 10.69 9.26 -2.02
CA SER A 149 9.91 9.67 -3.20
C SER A 149 8.45 9.24 -3.08
N GLY A 150 8.19 8.06 -2.50
CA GLY A 150 6.85 7.60 -2.17
C GLY A 150 6.12 8.57 -1.24
N ALA A 151 6.80 9.12 -0.23
CA ALA A 151 6.22 10.15 0.63
C ALA A 151 5.85 11.45 -0.13
N LEU A 152 6.65 11.87 -1.11
CA LEU A 152 6.29 12.98 -1.99
C LEU A 152 5.05 12.65 -2.83
N VAL A 153 5.00 11.46 -3.43
CA VAL A 153 3.84 10.98 -4.22
C VAL A 153 2.58 10.94 -3.37
N ALA A 154 2.66 10.40 -2.15
CA ALA A 154 1.57 10.34 -1.19
C ALA A 154 0.98 11.73 -0.89
N ALA A 155 1.85 12.70 -0.55
CA ALA A 155 1.44 14.08 -0.30
C ALA A 155 0.81 14.75 -1.53
N GLU A 156 1.36 14.50 -2.73
CA GLU A 156 0.83 15.02 -3.99
C GLU A 156 -0.55 14.46 -4.33
N MET A 157 -0.78 13.16 -4.10
CA MET A 157 -2.09 12.54 -4.29
C MET A 157 -3.10 13.07 -3.28
N THR A 158 -2.74 13.21 -2.00
CA THR A 158 -3.60 13.83 -0.99
C THR A 158 -3.94 15.28 -1.37
N HIS A 159 -2.93 16.04 -1.82
CA HIS A 159 -3.08 17.43 -2.23
C HIS A 159 -3.89 17.58 -3.51
N SER A 160 -3.77 16.70 -4.49
CA SER A 160 -4.53 16.80 -5.76
C SER A 160 -5.95 16.28 -5.58
N GLY A 161 -6.06 15.11 -4.92
CA GLY A 161 -7.28 14.37 -4.69
C GLY A 161 -7.79 13.68 -5.96
N LEU A 162 -8.46 12.55 -5.80
CA LEU A 162 -9.11 11.84 -6.90
C LEU A 162 -10.42 12.54 -7.27
N PRO A 163 -10.64 12.98 -8.53
CA PRO A 163 -11.93 13.49 -8.98
C PRO A 163 -13.09 12.55 -8.61
N TRP A 164 -14.07 13.08 -7.86
CA TRP A 164 -15.14 12.28 -7.27
C TRP A 164 -16.50 13.01 -7.30
N ARG A 165 -17.51 12.33 -7.81
CA ARG A 165 -18.89 12.79 -7.95
C ARG A 165 -19.74 12.32 -6.78
N VAL A 166 -19.98 13.23 -5.84
CA VAL A 166 -20.81 13.00 -4.64
C VAL A 166 -22.22 12.58 -5.03
N ASP A 167 -22.83 13.28 -5.98
CA ASP A 167 -24.18 13.00 -6.47
C ASP A 167 -24.33 11.59 -7.06
N VAL A 168 -23.34 11.13 -7.83
CA VAL A 168 -23.32 9.77 -8.37
C VAL A 168 -23.17 8.74 -7.24
N HIS A 169 -22.30 8.99 -6.27
CA HIS A 169 -22.12 8.10 -5.12
C HIS A 169 -23.41 8.02 -4.28
N GLU A 170 -24.04 9.15 -3.97
CA GLU A 170 -25.29 9.18 -3.22
C GLU A 170 -26.44 8.47 -3.96
N ALA A 171 -26.51 8.59 -5.29
CA ALA A 171 -27.48 7.88 -6.10
C ALA A 171 -27.28 6.36 -6.04
N ILE A 172 -26.02 5.89 -6.10
CA ILE A 172 -25.68 4.46 -5.95
C ILE A 172 -26.09 3.95 -4.57
N LEU A 173 -25.72 4.65 -3.50
CA LEU A 173 -26.09 4.27 -2.14
C LEU A 173 -27.61 4.27 -1.96
N THR A 174 -28.29 5.29 -2.46
CA THR A 174 -29.76 5.40 -2.37
C THR A 174 -30.46 4.27 -3.12
N GLY A 175 -29.95 3.90 -4.30
CA GLY A 175 -30.48 2.79 -5.10
C GLY A 175 -30.30 1.42 -4.44
N LEU A 176 -29.17 1.21 -3.75
CA LEU A 176 -28.84 -0.08 -3.12
C LEU A 176 -29.39 -0.24 -1.69
N LEU A 177 -29.42 0.85 -0.91
CA LEU A 177 -29.71 0.82 0.53
C LEU A 177 -31.04 1.50 0.88
N GLY A 178 -31.65 2.23 -0.06
CA GLY A 178 -32.76 3.15 0.17
C GLY A 178 -32.29 4.55 0.61
N PRO A 179 -33.23 5.46 0.95
CA PRO A 179 -32.89 6.82 1.37
C PRO A 179 -31.86 6.84 2.51
N ARG A 180 -31.01 7.86 2.52
CA ARG A 180 -30.02 8.08 3.57
C ARG A 180 -30.71 8.01 4.94
N PRO A 181 -30.32 7.08 5.83
CA PRO A 181 -31.00 6.90 7.11
C PRO A 181 -30.71 8.08 8.04
N VAL A 182 -31.60 8.27 9.02
CA VAL A 182 -31.31 9.12 10.16
C VAL A 182 -30.13 8.54 10.94
N ALA A 183 -29.28 9.40 11.51
CA ALA A 183 -28.13 8.97 12.29
C ALA A 183 -28.51 7.94 13.37
N GLY A 184 -27.77 6.83 13.42
CA GLY A 184 -28.02 5.72 14.34
C GLY A 184 -29.06 4.70 13.87
N GLN A 185 -29.75 4.92 12.73
CA GLN A 185 -30.68 3.96 12.16
C GLN A 185 -30.06 3.13 11.02
N ARG A 186 -30.59 1.93 10.84
CA ARG A 186 -30.25 1.05 9.72
C ARG A 186 -30.98 1.51 8.44
N PRO A 187 -30.33 1.48 7.26
CA PRO A 187 -31.01 1.72 5.99
C PRO A 187 -32.18 0.76 5.77
N ALA A 188 -33.22 1.23 5.07
CA ALA A 188 -34.47 0.50 4.89
C ALA A 188 -34.29 -0.89 4.27
N VAL A 189 -33.39 -1.02 3.28
CA VAL A 189 -33.10 -2.32 2.64
C VAL A 189 -32.45 -3.30 3.61
N LEU A 190 -31.50 -2.82 4.42
CA LEU A 190 -30.84 -3.65 5.43
C LEU A 190 -31.82 -4.04 6.54
N GLU A 191 -32.73 -3.16 6.96
CA GLU A 191 -33.74 -3.51 7.98
C GLU A 191 -34.72 -4.57 7.46
N ARG A 192 -35.15 -4.48 6.20
CA ARG A 192 -35.97 -5.51 5.55
C ARG A 192 -35.25 -6.87 5.53
N LEU A 193 -33.99 -6.89 5.08
CA LEU A 193 -33.18 -8.12 5.02
C LEU A 193 -32.94 -8.69 6.43
N ALA A 194 -32.71 -7.84 7.45
CA ALA A 194 -32.61 -8.29 8.83
C ALA A 194 -33.91 -8.97 9.30
N GLY A 195 -35.08 -8.44 8.92
CA GLY A 195 -36.38 -9.07 9.16
C GLY A 195 -36.51 -10.45 8.52
N GLU A 196 -36.09 -10.59 7.25
CA GLU A 196 -36.09 -11.87 6.52
C GLU A 196 -35.16 -12.90 7.19
N ILE A 197 -33.97 -12.49 7.61
CA ILE A 197 -33.01 -13.34 8.32
C ILE A 197 -33.59 -13.81 9.66
N ARG A 198 -34.16 -12.88 10.45
CA ARG A 198 -34.80 -13.17 11.74
C ARG A 198 -35.95 -14.18 11.57
N ALA A 199 -36.78 -14.00 10.55
CA ALA A 199 -37.89 -14.89 10.25
C ALA A 199 -37.40 -16.29 9.82
N ALA A 200 -36.42 -16.35 8.90
CA ALA A 200 -35.87 -17.62 8.41
C ALA A 200 -35.17 -18.45 9.51
N LEU A 201 -34.58 -17.80 10.51
CA LEU A 201 -33.93 -18.47 11.64
C LEU A 201 -34.83 -18.65 12.87
N GLY A 202 -36.08 -18.17 12.84
CA GLY A 202 -36.96 -18.16 14.02
C GLY A 202 -36.38 -17.35 15.19
N ALA A 203 -35.57 -16.31 14.91
CA ALA A 203 -34.78 -15.57 15.89
C ALA A 203 -35.14 -14.06 15.86
N PRO A 204 -36.29 -13.65 16.46
CA PRO A 204 -36.83 -12.28 16.30
C PRO A 204 -35.95 -11.17 16.88
N ALA A 205 -35.10 -11.47 17.87
CA ALA A 205 -34.21 -10.51 18.51
C ALA A 205 -32.79 -10.48 17.91
N LEU A 206 -32.50 -11.28 16.88
CA LEU A 206 -31.16 -11.38 16.30
C LEU A 206 -30.69 -10.04 15.74
N ASN A 207 -29.46 -9.64 16.08
CA ASN A 207 -28.72 -8.60 15.36
C ASN A 207 -27.76 -9.25 14.34
N PRO A 208 -28.03 -9.16 13.02
CA PRO A 208 -27.16 -9.76 12.00
C PRO A 208 -25.75 -9.14 11.93
N ASP A 209 -25.56 -7.94 12.49
CA ASP A 209 -24.25 -7.26 12.54
C ASP A 209 -23.30 -7.87 13.59
N SER A 210 -23.80 -8.71 14.50
CA SER A 210 -23.01 -9.38 15.54
C SER A 210 -22.61 -10.79 15.06
N PRO A 211 -21.33 -11.04 14.68
CA PRO A 211 -20.93 -12.34 14.15
C PRO A 211 -21.14 -13.49 15.14
N ALA A 212 -20.98 -13.22 16.44
CA ALA A 212 -21.18 -14.20 17.50
C ALA A 212 -22.67 -14.54 17.71
N GLU A 213 -23.57 -13.55 17.64
CA GLU A 213 -25.01 -13.82 17.69
C GLU A 213 -25.49 -14.53 16.44
N LEU A 214 -25.03 -14.11 15.26
CA LEU A 214 -25.36 -14.75 14.00
C LEU A 214 -24.93 -16.22 13.98
N LEU A 215 -23.70 -16.53 14.39
CA LEU A 215 -23.21 -17.91 14.46
C LEU A 215 -24.08 -18.76 15.40
N ARG A 216 -24.40 -18.24 16.59
CA ARG A 216 -25.29 -18.94 17.54
C ARG A 216 -26.69 -19.17 16.96
N ALA A 217 -27.25 -18.19 16.26
CA ALA A 217 -28.57 -18.32 15.65
C ALA A 217 -28.59 -19.33 14.50
N LEU A 218 -27.56 -19.36 13.65
CA LEU A 218 -27.39 -20.36 12.60
C LEU A 218 -27.30 -21.78 13.20
N GLN A 219 -26.48 -21.96 14.24
CA GLN A 219 -26.33 -23.25 14.93
C GLN A 219 -27.63 -23.68 15.64
N ALA A 220 -28.35 -22.74 16.27
CA ALA A 220 -29.64 -23.00 16.91
C ALA A 220 -30.73 -23.40 15.90
N ALA A 221 -30.65 -22.89 14.66
CA ALA A 221 -31.50 -23.32 13.55
C ALA A 221 -31.08 -24.68 12.94
N GLY A 222 -30.09 -25.36 13.53
CA GLY A 222 -29.63 -26.69 13.10
C GLY A 222 -28.63 -26.67 11.93
N LEU A 223 -28.07 -25.51 11.58
CA LEU A 223 -27.11 -25.40 10.48
C LEU A 223 -25.68 -25.76 10.95
N PRO A 224 -24.99 -26.69 10.27
CA PRO A 224 -23.67 -27.18 10.70
C PRO A 224 -22.56 -26.22 10.27
N VAL A 225 -22.47 -25.05 10.92
CA VAL A 225 -21.46 -24.02 10.62
C VAL A 225 -20.52 -23.75 11.79
N GLU A 226 -19.25 -23.56 11.46
CA GLU A 226 -18.19 -23.18 12.42
C GLU A 226 -17.84 -21.68 12.33
N ASP A 227 -18.18 -21.04 11.22
CA ASP A 227 -18.00 -19.61 10.99
C ASP A 227 -19.15 -19.03 10.15
N THR A 228 -19.12 -17.71 9.95
CA THR A 228 -20.13 -17.00 9.14
C THR A 228 -19.56 -16.53 7.81
N ARG A 229 -18.45 -17.09 7.33
CA ARG A 229 -17.82 -16.65 6.06
C ARG A 229 -18.71 -17.01 4.88
N SER A 230 -18.67 -16.19 3.83
CA SER A 230 -19.56 -16.37 2.67
C SER A 230 -19.43 -17.77 2.06
N TRP A 231 -18.20 -18.28 1.88
CA TRP A 231 -17.97 -19.62 1.30
C TRP A 231 -18.57 -20.75 2.14
N THR A 232 -18.62 -20.60 3.47
CA THR A 232 -19.25 -21.56 4.40
C THR A 232 -20.77 -21.49 4.25
N LEU A 233 -21.31 -20.27 4.21
CA LEU A 233 -22.74 -20.03 4.10
C LEU A 233 -23.30 -20.47 2.73
N GLU A 234 -22.54 -20.29 1.65
CA GLU A 234 -22.90 -20.67 0.28
C GLU A 234 -23.06 -22.20 0.10
N GLN A 235 -22.50 -23.01 0.99
CA GLN A 235 -22.64 -24.48 0.95
C GLN A 235 -23.93 -24.98 1.59
N LEU A 236 -24.70 -24.10 2.24
CA LEU A 236 -25.92 -24.47 2.92
C LEU A 236 -27.12 -24.39 1.98
N ASP A 237 -27.99 -25.38 2.07
CA ASP A 237 -29.32 -25.35 1.45
C ASP A 237 -30.34 -24.86 2.49
N HIS A 238 -30.44 -23.54 2.67
CA HIS A 238 -31.37 -22.92 3.62
C HIS A 238 -31.86 -21.55 3.16
N ALA A 239 -33.13 -21.22 3.42
CA ALA A 239 -33.75 -19.97 2.98
C ALA A 239 -33.08 -18.70 3.53
N VAL A 240 -32.31 -18.81 4.63
CA VAL A 240 -31.56 -17.69 5.22
C VAL A 240 -30.36 -17.25 4.37
N VAL A 241 -29.81 -18.13 3.52
CA VAL A 241 -28.49 -17.92 2.89
C VAL A 241 -28.50 -16.71 1.97
N ALA A 242 -29.45 -16.64 1.04
CA ALA A 242 -29.56 -15.54 0.10
C ALA A 242 -29.73 -14.16 0.78
N PRO A 243 -30.70 -13.95 1.70
CA PRO A 243 -30.83 -12.65 2.37
C PRO A 243 -29.64 -12.33 3.27
N LEU A 244 -29.00 -13.33 3.88
CA LEU A 244 -27.82 -13.12 4.72
C LEU A 244 -26.59 -12.69 3.90
N LEU A 245 -26.34 -13.32 2.76
CA LEU A 245 -25.21 -12.93 1.88
C LEU A 245 -25.41 -11.52 1.34
N GLU A 246 -26.63 -11.17 0.91
CA GLU A 246 -26.94 -9.82 0.44
C GLU A 246 -26.84 -8.80 1.58
N TYR A 247 -27.34 -9.11 2.77
CA TYR A 247 -27.19 -8.27 3.96
C TYR A 247 -25.71 -8.00 4.25
N LYS A 248 -24.87 -9.03 4.28
CA LYS A 248 -23.43 -8.89 4.56
C LYS A 248 -22.72 -8.03 3.51
N LYS A 249 -23.07 -8.20 2.23
CA LYS A 249 -22.53 -7.39 1.13
C LYS A 249 -22.91 -5.92 1.28
N LEU A 250 -24.18 -5.61 1.51
CA LEU A 250 -24.68 -4.25 1.65
C LEU A 250 -24.23 -3.58 2.95
N ALA A 251 -24.18 -4.31 4.07
CA ALA A 251 -23.67 -3.82 5.34
C ALA A 251 -22.17 -3.46 5.26
N ARG A 252 -21.39 -4.28 4.54
CA ARG A 252 -19.99 -3.96 4.25
C ARG A 252 -19.86 -2.71 3.39
N LEU A 253 -20.67 -2.55 2.35
CA LEU A 253 -20.69 -1.34 1.53
C LEU A 253 -21.03 -0.09 2.37
N MET A 254 -22.09 -0.16 3.18
CA MET A 254 -22.50 0.94 4.06
C MET A 254 -21.39 1.34 5.04
N THR A 255 -20.72 0.35 5.64
CA THR A 255 -19.67 0.59 6.63
C THR A 255 -18.39 1.13 5.97
N ALA A 256 -17.98 0.56 4.84
CA ALA A 256 -16.70 0.88 4.22
C ALA A 256 -16.76 2.12 3.32
N ASN A 257 -17.85 2.33 2.59
CA ASN A 257 -17.99 3.38 1.58
C ASN A 257 -19.39 4.02 1.58
N GLY A 258 -20.13 3.95 2.69
CA GLY A 258 -21.43 4.60 2.80
C GLY A 258 -21.35 6.12 2.98
N TRP A 259 -22.45 6.73 3.36
CA TRP A 259 -22.54 8.19 3.51
C TRP A 259 -21.53 8.79 4.51
N ALA A 260 -21.25 8.11 5.62
CA ALA A 260 -20.26 8.59 6.58
C ALA A 260 -18.83 8.62 6.00
N TRP A 261 -18.49 7.64 5.15
CA TRP A 261 -17.23 7.66 4.40
C TRP A 261 -17.22 8.82 3.40
N LEU A 262 -18.34 9.03 2.70
CA LEU A 262 -18.46 10.10 1.71
C LEU A 262 -18.24 11.48 2.36
N ASP A 263 -18.89 11.74 3.49
CA ASP A 263 -18.74 12.99 4.25
C ASP A 263 -17.31 13.19 4.79
N ALA A 264 -16.67 12.10 5.22
CA ALA A 264 -15.34 12.18 5.84
C ALA A 264 -14.22 12.40 4.83
N TRP A 265 -14.33 11.81 3.63
CA TRP A 265 -13.20 11.71 2.69
C TRP A 265 -13.38 12.50 1.41
N VAL A 266 -14.59 12.95 1.08
CA VAL A 266 -14.86 13.71 -0.15
C VAL A 266 -15.17 15.15 0.19
N ARG A 267 -14.33 16.06 -0.30
CA ARG A 267 -14.50 17.51 -0.20
C ARG A 267 -14.10 18.17 -1.50
N GLU A 268 -14.79 19.24 -1.88
CA GLU A 268 -14.48 20.03 -3.09
C GLU A 268 -14.47 19.16 -4.37
N GLY A 269 -15.37 18.17 -4.47
CA GLY A 269 -15.44 17.27 -5.63
C GLY A 269 -14.23 16.32 -5.77
N ARG A 270 -13.50 16.08 -4.67
CA ARG A 270 -12.30 15.26 -4.62
C ARG A 270 -12.34 14.30 -3.45
N PHE A 271 -12.08 13.02 -3.70
CA PHE A 271 -11.73 12.06 -2.67
C PHE A 271 -10.27 12.30 -2.23
N ARG A 272 -10.07 12.51 -0.93
CA ARG A 272 -8.78 12.90 -0.34
C ARG A 272 -8.48 12.05 0.89
N SER A 273 -7.90 10.88 0.67
CA SER A 273 -7.34 10.05 1.73
C SER A 273 -5.90 10.40 2.05
N TRP A 274 -5.46 10.02 3.25
CA TRP A 274 -4.05 10.00 3.61
C TRP A 274 -3.42 8.65 3.28
N PHE A 275 -2.33 8.69 2.53
CA PHE A 275 -1.51 7.54 2.20
C PHE A 275 -0.36 7.42 3.18
N VAL A 276 -0.30 6.32 3.93
CA VAL A 276 0.76 6.04 4.89
C VAL A 276 1.81 5.15 4.23
N VAL A 277 2.87 5.79 3.74
CA VAL A 277 4.03 5.12 3.13
C VAL A 277 4.74 4.27 4.17
N GLY A 278 5.08 3.03 3.81
CA GLY A 278 5.71 2.07 4.73
C GLY A 278 4.81 1.67 5.92
N GLY A 279 3.49 1.87 5.82
CA GLY A 279 2.54 1.61 6.91
C GLY A 279 2.43 0.13 7.30
N VAL A 280 2.79 -0.80 6.42
CA VAL A 280 2.90 -2.23 6.71
C VAL A 280 4.37 -2.65 6.70
N VAL A 281 4.73 -3.67 7.49
CA VAL A 281 6.11 -4.16 7.63
C VAL A 281 6.78 -4.54 6.31
N THR A 282 6.01 -5.01 5.32
CA THR A 282 6.51 -5.33 3.97
C THR A 282 6.87 -4.08 3.16
N GLY A 283 6.49 -2.88 3.58
CA GLY A 283 6.65 -1.64 2.83
C GLY A 283 5.42 -1.25 2.01
N ARG A 284 4.36 -2.07 2.03
CA ARG A 284 3.07 -1.70 1.45
C ARG A 284 2.50 -0.46 2.15
N TRP A 285 1.84 0.37 1.35
CA TRP A 285 1.19 1.57 1.84
C TRP A 285 -0.09 1.18 2.59
N ALA A 286 -0.41 1.94 3.64
CA ALA A 286 -1.66 1.84 4.37
C ALA A 286 -2.48 3.12 4.19
N SER A 287 -3.69 3.13 4.74
CA SER A 287 -4.52 4.34 4.83
C SER A 287 -4.92 4.63 6.26
N ASN A 288 -5.09 5.92 6.56
CA ASN A 288 -5.75 6.31 7.80
C ASN A 288 -7.26 6.01 7.70
N GLY A 289 -7.88 5.53 8.78
CA GLY A 289 -9.33 5.29 8.84
C GLY A 289 -9.85 3.94 8.33
N GLY A 290 -9.03 2.87 8.35
CA GLY A 290 -9.55 1.49 8.33
C GLY A 290 -10.18 1.02 7.01
N GLY A 291 -9.64 1.45 5.86
CA GLY A 291 -10.11 0.99 4.55
C GLY A 291 -10.55 2.10 3.60
N ALA A 292 -10.21 3.36 3.87
CA ALA A 292 -10.54 4.49 3.00
C ALA A 292 -10.12 4.28 1.53
N LEU A 293 -9.03 3.55 1.30
CA LEU A 293 -8.52 3.20 -0.03
C LEU A 293 -9.17 1.97 -0.67
N SER A 294 -10.01 1.22 0.06
CA SER A 294 -10.77 0.13 -0.54
C SER A 294 -11.96 0.72 -1.29
N VAL A 295 -11.83 0.91 -2.61
CA VAL A 295 -12.90 1.43 -3.47
C VAL A 295 -13.53 0.28 -4.26
N PRO A 296 -14.63 -0.33 -3.77
CA PRO A 296 -15.26 -1.47 -4.43
C PRO A 296 -15.84 -1.07 -5.79
N ALA A 297 -15.94 -2.03 -6.71
CA ALA A 297 -16.44 -1.81 -8.06
C ALA A 297 -17.80 -1.09 -8.09
N GLN A 298 -18.67 -1.34 -7.11
CA GLN A 298 -19.99 -0.69 -7.00
C GLN A 298 -19.91 0.84 -6.89
N VAL A 299 -18.86 1.41 -6.31
CA VAL A 299 -18.73 2.87 -6.09
C VAL A 299 -17.70 3.53 -7.02
N ARG A 300 -16.90 2.74 -7.74
CA ARG A 300 -15.99 3.24 -8.80
C ARG A 300 -16.67 4.16 -9.83
N PRO A 301 -17.97 4.03 -10.18
CA PRO A 301 -18.62 4.97 -11.11
C PRO A 301 -18.64 6.42 -10.61
N ALA A 302 -18.50 6.65 -9.30
CA ALA A 302 -18.39 8.00 -8.75
C ALA A 302 -17.02 8.66 -8.99
N ALA A 303 -15.96 7.88 -9.27
CA ALA A 303 -14.70 8.44 -9.74
C ALA A 303 -14.82 8.79 -11.22
N VAL A 304 -14.93 10.09 -11.52
CA VAL A 304 -15.12 10.61 -12.88
C VAL A 304 -14.12 11.73 -13.11
N ALA A 305 -13.32 11.61 -14.16
CA ALA A 305 -12.35 12.62 -14.55
C ALA A 305 -13.03 13.96 -14.86
N ASP A 306 -12.33 15.06 -14.58
CA ASP A 306 -12.80 16.40 -14.92
C ASP A 306 -13.10 16.57 -16.42
N GLU A 307 -13.85 17.62 -16.74
CA GLU A 307 -14.17 17.94 -18.14
C GLU A 307 -12.92 18.28 -18.95
N GLY A 308 -12.74 17.65 -20.11
CA GLY A 308 -11.51 17.74 -20.91
C GLY A 308 -10.34 16.89 -20.39
N TRP A 309 -10.57 16.05 -19.37
CA TRP A 309 -9.58 15.16 -18.78
C TRP A 309 -10.00 13.69 -18.87
N ARG A 310 -9.01 12.81 -18.68
CA ARG A 310 -9.15 11.35 -18.64
C ARG A 310 -8.38 10.79 -17.44
N PHE A 311 -8.78 9.59 -17.03
CA PHE A 311 -7.94 8.73 -16.23
C PHE A 311 -7.13 7.81 -17.14
N VAL A 312 -5.84 7.66 -16.84
CA VAL A 312 -5.04 6.52 -17.27
C VAL A 312 -4.90 5.61 -16.07
N VAL A 313 -5.57 4.47 -16.14
CA VAL A 313 -5.57 3.43 -15.10
C VAL A 313 -4.61 2.34 -15.56
N ALA A 314 -3.67 1.95 -14.69
CA ALA A 314 -2.74 0.88 -15.01
C ALA A 314 -2.58 -0.06 -13.83
N ASP A 315 -2.74 -1.36 -14.09
CA ASP A 315 -2.51 -2.44 -13.13
C ASP A 315 -1.40 -3.38 -13.63
N VAL A 316 -0.60 -3.90 -12.69
CA VAL A 316 0.51 -4.79 -13.03
C VAL A 316 0.05 -6.24 -12.99
N ALA A 317 0.04 -6.89 -14.15
CA ALA A 317 -0.39 -8.28 -14.24
C ALA A 317 0.57 -9.22 -13.51
N GLN A 318 0.10 -9.80 -12.39
CA GLN A 318 0.81 -10.81 -11.60
C GLN A 318 2.21 -10.36 -11.12
N LEU A 319 2.29 -9.17 -10.51
CA LEU A 319 3.54 -8.57 -10.03
C LEU A 319 4.37 -9.52 -9.14
N GLU A 320 3.77 -10.13 -8.12
CA GLU A 320 4.51 -10.94 -7.13
C GLU A 320 5.22 -12.17 -7.74
N PRO A 321 4.57 -13.02 -8.56
CA PRO A 321 5.27 -14.08 -9.30
C PRO A 321 6.42 -13.59 -10.17
N ARG A 322 6.26 -12.46 -10.86
CA ARG A 322 7.30 -11.88 -11.73
C ARG A 322 8.49 -11.40 -10.90
N VAL A 323 8.23 -10.73 -9.77
CA VAL A 323 9.23 -10.35 -8.78
C VAL A 323 9.96 -11.58 -8.25
N LEU A 324 9.25 -12.67 -7.93
CA LEU A 324 9.88 -13.90 -7.48
C LEU A 324 10.82 -14.51 -8.54
N ALA A 325 10.39 -14.56 -9.79
CA ALA A 325 11.23 -15.02 -10.91
C ALA A 325 12.51 -14.18 -11.02
N ALA A 326 12.36 -12.85 -10.92
CA ALA A 326 13.45 -11.88 -11.02
C ALA A 326 14.44 -11.97 -9.85
N MET A 327 13.95 -11.93 -8.61
CA MET A 327 14.80 -11.89 -7.42
C MET A 327 15.50 -13.22 -7.15
N SER A 328 14.92 -14.34 -7.58
CA SER A 328 15.54 -15.66 -7.47
C SER A 328 16.57 -15.93 -8.59
N GLY A 329 16.47 -15.20 -9.71
CA GLY A 329 17.24 -15.45 -10.92
C GLY A 329 16.87 -16.77 -11.61
N ASP A 330 15.63 -17.25 -11.43
CA ASP A 330 15.14 -18.48 -12.04
C ASP A 330 14.77 -18.24 -13.50
N ALA A 331 15.68 -18.58 -14.42
CA ALA A 331 15.48 -18.33 -15.85
C ALA A 331 14.30 -19.09 -16.45
N ALA A 332 13.94 -20.27 -15.90
CA ALA A 332 12.79 -21.03 -16.38
C ALA A 332 11.47 -20.37 -15.98
N MET A 333 11.41 -19.82 -14.76
CA MET A 333 10.25 -19.04 -14.33
C MET A 333 10.16 -17.70 -15.06
N ALA A 334 11.30 -17.06 -15.35
CA ALA A 334 11.36 -15.83 -16.14
C ALA A 334 10.90 -16.02 -17.59
N GLU A 335 11.24 -17.15 -18.22
CA GLU A 335 10.68 -17.54 -19.53
C GLU A 335 9.16 -17.68 -19.45
N ALA A 336 8.63 -18.40 -18.46
CA ALA A 336 7.18 -18.52 -18.29
C ALA A 336 6.50 -17.16 -18.06
N ALA A 337 7.20 -16.23 -17.41
CA ALA A 337 6.73 -14.86 -17.20
C ALA A 337 6.72 -14.01 -18.48
N ARG A 338 7.42 -14.35 -19.56
CA ARG A 338 7.35 -13.55 -20.82
C ARG A 338 5.97 -13.57 -21.47
N ALA A 339 5.16 -14.59 -21.19
CA ALA A 339 3.77 -14.58 -21.61
C ALA A 339 3.03 -13.40 -20.97
N THR A 340 2.09 -12.80 -21.70
CA THR A 340 1.18 -11.77 -21.16
C THR A 340 0.49 -12.30 -19.91
N ASP A 341 0.02 -13.55 -19.97
CA ASP A 341 -0.47 -14.30 -18.82
C ASP A 341 0.59 -15.31 -18.35
N LEU A 342 1.20 -15.03 -17.20
CA LEU A 342 2.23 -15.89 -16.61
C LEU A 342 1.71 -17.30 -16.30
N TYR A 343 0.46 -17.45 -15.89
CA TYR A 343 -0.11 -18.76 -15.56
C TYR A 343 -0.33 -19.60 -16.82
N GLU A 344 -0.74 -18.98 -17.92
CA GLU A 344 -0.79 -19.64 -19.22
C GLU A 344 0.61 -20.00 -19.74
N GLY A 345 1.59 -19.14 -19.50
CA GLY A 345 3.01 -19.44 -19.74
C GLY A 345 3.49 -20.67 -18.98
N MET A 346 3.07 -20.87 -17.72
CA MET A 346 3.39 -22.05 -16.92
C MET A 346 2.76 -23.33 -17.46
N VAL A 347 1.52 -23.25 -17.98
CA VAL A 347 0.84 -24.37 -18.64
C VAL A 347 1.60 -24.76 -19.91
N THR A 348 1.92 -23.78 -20.77
CA THR A 348 2.67 -23.98 -22.01
C THR A 348 4.05 -24.58 -21.73
N ALA A 349 4.71 -24.13 -20.66
CA ALA A 349 6.00 -24.65 -20.20
C ALA A 349 5.93 -26.06 -19.57
N GLY A 350 4.73 -26.67 -19.50
CA GLY A 350 4.49 -28.01 -18.96
C GLY A 350 4.65 -28.11 -17.44
N ALA A 351 4.61 -26.98 -16.71
CA ALA A 351 4.77 -26.99 -15.25
C ALA A 351 3.53 -27.53 -14.53
N VAL A 352 2.35 -27.29 -15.10
CA VAL A 352 1.02 -27.61 -14.54
C VAL A 352 0.05 -27.99 -15.66
N ALA A 353 -1.09 -28.61 -15.35
CA ALA A 353 -2.03 -29.06 -16.37
C ALA A 353 -3.05 -27.98 -16.80
N SER A 354 -3.31 -26.98 -15.97
CA SER A 354 -4.26 -25.90 -16.27
C SER A 354 -3.84 -24.57 -15.66
N ARG A 355 -4.39 -23.46 -16.19
CA ARG A 355 -4.17 -22.11 -15.66
C ARG A 355 -4.63 -21.97 -14.21
N ALA A 356 -5.77 -22.59 -13.88
CA ALA A 356 -6.32 -22.59 -12.52
C ALA A 356 -5.37 -23.29 -11.55
N GLU A 357 -4.85 -24.45 -11.93
CA GLU A 357 -3.79 -25.13 -11.19
C GLU A 357 -2.55 -24.24 -11.05
N ALA A 358 -2.05 -23.61 -12.14
CA ALA A 358 -0.88 -22.73 -12.09
C ALA A 358 -1.04 -21.63 -11.04
N LYS A 359 -2.21 -20.99 -11.02
CA LYS A 359 -2.54 -19.95 -10.06
C LYS A 359 -2.56 -20.51 -8.63
N VAL A 360 -3.30 -21.58 -8.37
CA VAL A 360 -3.43 -22.18 -7.05
C VAL A 360 -2.10 -22.73 -6.53
N GLY A 361 -1.32 -23.38 -7.38
CA GLY A 361 0.01 -23.91 -7.06
C GLY A 361 1.03 -22.81 -6.78
N MET A 362 1.11 -21.78 -7.62
CA MET A 362 2.05 -20.67 -7.45
C MET A 362 1.70 -19.81 -6.22
N LEU A 363 0.42 -19.50 -6.00
CA LEU A 363 -0.02 -18.79 -4.79
C LEU A 363 0.24 -19.64 -3.54
N GLY A 364 0.02 -20.95 -3.59
CA GLY A 364 0.37 -21.86 -2.49
C GLY A 364 1.88 -21.91 -2.22
N ALA A 365 2.70 -21.90 -3.27
CA ALA A 365 4.16 -21.85 -3.19
C ALA A 365 4.65 -20.54 -2.58
N MET A 366 4.11 -19.39 -3.00
CA MET A 366 4.48 -18.07 -2.48
C MET A 366 3.97 -17.86 -1.05
N TYR A 367 2.74 -18.29 -0.74
CA TYR A 367 2.07 -17.98 0.53
C TYR A 367 2.08 -19.09 1.59
N GLY A 368 2.76 -20.20 1.32
CA GLY A 368 2.88 -21.31 2.28
C GLY A 368 1.61 -22.16 2.43
N GLY A 369 0.71 -22.11 1.45
CA GLY A 369 -0.44 -23.00 1.33
C GLY A 369 -0.01 -24.40 0.87
N THR A 370 0.50 -25.21 1.79
CA THR A 370 1.06 -26.55 1.50
C THR A 370 0.04 -27.70 1.62
N ARG A 371 -1.22 -27.39 1.93
CA ARG A 371 -2.31 -28.38 2.04
C ARG A 371 -3.19 -28.38 0.79
N GLY A 372 -3.89 -29.50 0.57
CA GLY A 372 -4.83 -29.62 -0.56
C GLY A 372 -4.14 -29.68 -1.92
N GLU A 373 -4.78 -29.08 -2.93
CA GLU A 373 -4.34 -29.10 -4.33
C GLU A 373 -2.99 -28.40 -4.54
N SER A 374 -2.76 -27.25 -3.90
CA SER A 374 -1.48 -26.54 -3.90
C SER A 374 -0.31 -27.41 -3.40
N GLY A 375 -0.54 -28.22 -2.35
CA GLY A 375 0.46 -29.15 -1.83
C GLY A 375 0.85 -30.25 -2.81
N ARG A 376 -0.12 -30.78 -3.57
CA ARG A 376 0.13 -31.82 -4.59
C ARG A 376 0.99 -31.31 -5.74
N MET A 377 0.90 -30.02 -6.05
CA MET A 377 1.63 -29.39 -7.15
C MET A 377 3.08 -29.06 -6.80
N MET A 378 3.41 -28.94 -5.51
CA MET A 378 4.72 -28.44 -5.09
C MET A 378 5.91 -29.23 -5.63
N PRO A 379 5.95 -30.58 -5.60
CA PRO A 379 7.10 -31.31 -6.13
C PRO A 379 7.39 -31.02 -7.61
N ARG A 380 6.36 -30.79 -8.41
CA ARG A 380 6.51 -30.42 -9.83
C ARG A 380 7.06 -29.01 -9.99
N LEU A 381 6.50 -28.05 -9.23
CA LEU A 381 6.97 -26.66 -9.23
C LEU A 381 8.42 -26.55 -8.73
N THR A 382 8.80 -27.25 -7.65
CA THR A 382 10.17 -27.29 -7.13
C THR A 382 11.15 -27.84 -8.16
N ARG A 383 10.77 -28.89 -8.90
CA ARG A 383 11.62 -29.43 -9.97
C ARG A 383 11.79 -28.46 -11.14
N ARG A 384 10.74 -27.72 -11.50
CA ARG A 384 10.74 -26.81 -12.65
C ARG A 384 11.39 -25.46 -12.35
N TYR A 385 11.17 -24.92 -11.16
CA TYR A 385 11.61 -23.59 -10.71
C TYR A 385 12.41 -23.69 -9.39
N PRO A 386 13.54 -24.42 -9.37
CA PRO A 386 14.24 -24.73 -8.14
C PRO A 386 14.79 -23.51 -7.42
N ARG A 387 15.19 -22.45 -8.13
CA ARG A 387 15.75 -21.24 -7.51
C ARG A 387 14.64 -20.41 -6.88
N ALA A 388 13.51 -20.25 -7.58
CA ALA A 388 12.35 -19.54 -7.07
C ALA A 388 11.79 -20.20 -5.81
N ILE A 389 11.55 -21.51 -5.86
CA ILE A 389 11.04 -22.25 -4.70
C ILE A 389 12.07 -22.31 -3.57
N GLY A 390 13.35 -22.51 -3.90
CA GLY A 390 14.43 -22.50 -2.92
C GLY A 390 14.51 -21.20 -2.12
N LEU A 391 14.37 -20.05 -2.78
CA LEU A 391 14.42 -18.73 -2.14
C LEU A 391 13.31 -18.57 -1.09
N VAL A 392 12.06 -18.89 -1.43
CA VAL A 392 10.93 -18.74 -0.51
C VAL A 392 10.94 -19.79 0.61
N GLU A 393 11.45 -21.00 0.33
CA GLU A 393 11.67 -22.02 1.37
C GLU A 393 12.79 -21.64 2.33
N GLU A 394 13.88 -21.04 1.85
CA GLU A 394 14.98 -20.55 2.69
C GLU A 394 14.47 -19.45 3.63
N ALA A 395 13.72 -18.48 3.10
CA ALA A 395 13.08 -17.44 3.90
C ALA A 395 12.14 -18.04 4.97
N ALA A 396 11.35 -19.06 4.61
CA ALA A 396 10.47 -19.73 5.56
C ALA A 396 11.26 -20.44 6.68
N ARG A 397 12.31 -21.19 6.32
CA ARG A 397 13.16 -21.88 7.30
C ARG A 397 13.89 -20.89 8.21
N ALA A 398 14.33 -19.74 7.69
CA ALA A 398 14.92 -18.67 8.48
C ALA A 398 13.92 -18.13 9.52
N GLY A 399 12.69 -17.83 9.10
CA GLY A 399 11.62 -17.42 10.01
C GLY A 399 11.28 -18.46 11.07
N GLU A 400 11.25 -19.75 10.71
CA GLU A 400 11.06 -20.86 11.65
C GLU A 400 12.20 -20.99 12.68
N ARG A 401 13.41 -20.55 12.34
CA ARG A 401 14.57 -20.44 13.25
C ARG A 401 14.59 -19.14 14.07
N GLY A 402 13.66 -18.23 13.81
CA GLY A 402 13.58 -16.95 14.49
C GLY A 402 14.51 -15.87 13.89
N GLU A 403 14.99 -16.05 12.67
CA GLU A 403 15.89 -15.13 11.98
C GLU A 403 15.13 -14.01 11.26
N VAL A 404 15.78 -12.86 11.09
CA VAL A 404 15.29 -11.76 10.25
C VAL A 404 15.63 -12.05 8.79
N VAL A 405 14.64 -11.91 7.92
CA VAL A 405 14.83 -11.97 6.46
C VAL A 405 14.82 -10.56 5.87
N ARG A 406 15.18 -10.45 4.58
CA ARG A 406 15.16 -9.16 3.88
C ARG A 406 14.59 -9.25 2.48
N THR A 407 14.11 -8.13 1.99
CA THR A 407 13.79 -7.89 0.58
C THR A 407 15.05 -7.73 -0.27
N LEU A 408 14.88 -7.55 -1.58
CA LEU A 408 15.98 -7.33 -2.50
C LEU A 408 16.82 -6.10 -2.14
N LEU A 409 16.19 -4.94 -1.90
CA LEU A 409 16.92 -3.69 -1.64
C LEU A 409 17.37 -3.51 -0.19
N GLY A 410 16.95 -4.41 0.71
CA GLY A 410 17.49 -4.49 2.07
C GLY A 410 16.54 -4.10 3.20
N ARG A 411 15.24 -3.99 2.95
CA ARG A 411 14.25 -3.88 4.03
C ARG A 411 14.26 -5.18 4.85
N GLY A 412 14.54 -5.09 6.14
CA GLY A 412 14.50 -6.25 7.03
C GLY A 412 13.12 -6.48 7.65
N SER A 413 12.78 -7.75 7.86
CA SER A 413 11.57 -8.14 8.58
C SER A 413 11.67 -7.79 10.07
N PRO A 414 10.55 -7.65 10.79
CA PRO A 414 10.58 -7.60 12.23
C PRO A 414 11.23 -8.86 12.83
N ALA A 415 11.85 -8.72 14.00
CA ALA A 415 12.29 -9.86 14.77
C ALA A 415 11.07 -10.61 15.37
N PRO A 416 11.13 -11.94 15.51
CA PRO A 416 10.06 -12.75 16.11
C PRO A 416 9.94 -12.60 17.63
N THR A 417 10.68 -11.67 18.22
CA THR A 417 10.66 -11.31 19.63
C THR A 417 10.40 -9.80 19.78
N GLY A 418 9.76 -9.40 20.89
CA GLY A 418 9.46 -7.98 21.19
C GLY A 418 8.03 -7.54 20.84
N ALA A 419 7.79 -6.23 20.83
CA ALA A 419 6.45 -5.63 20.73
C ALA A 419 5.67 -6.05 19.47
N TRP A 420 6.36 -6.35 18.36
CA TRP A 420 5.74 -6.81 17.11
C TRP A 420 5.24 -8.25 17.18
N ALA A 421 5.91 -9.14 17.92
CA ALA A 421 5.49 -10.53 18.11
C ALA A 421 4.16 -10.64 18.90
N GLN A 422 3.81 -9.60 19.66
CA GLN A 422 2.57 -9.51 20.43
C GLN A 422 1.41 -8.90 19.62
N ARG A 423 1.68 -8.25 18.48
CA ARG A 423 0.69 -7.66 17.57
C ARG A 423 0.31 -8.64 16.46
N GLY A 424 -0.14 -9.85 16.82
CA GLY A 424 -0.49 -10.92 15.88
C GLY A 424 -1.52 -10.56 14.78
N ALA A 425 -2.14 -9.37 14.84
CA ALA A 425 -3.10 -8.86 13.87
C ALA A 425 -2.47 -8.01 12.73
N ASP A 426 -1.25 -7.49 12.89
CA ASP A 426 -0.61 -6.59 11.90
C ASP A 426 0.15 -7.34 10.79
N LEU A 427 0.17 -8.68 10.84
CA LEU A 427 0.83 -9.53 9.85
C LEU A 427 -0.04 -9.82 8.62
N GLY A 428 -1.27 -9.26 8.55
CA GLY A 428 -2.19 -9.47 7.42
C GLY A 428 -2.79 -10.89 7.34
N GLU A 429 -2.54 -11.75 8.33
CA GLU A 429 -3.13 -13.09 8.44
C GLU A 429 -4.32 -13.06 9.43
N ALA A 430 -5.37 -13.83 9.14
CA ALA A 430 -6.52 -13.96 10.03
C ALA A 430 -6.10 -14.63 11.36
N PRO A 431 -6.59 -14.15 12.52
CA PRO A 431 -6.31 -14.79 13.80
C PRO A 431 -7.03 -16.15 13.86
N GLU A 432 -6.28 -17.24 13.84
CA GLU A 432 -6.79 -18.61 14.04
C GLU A 432 -6.62 -19.05 15.51
N GLN A 433 -7.62 -19.73 16.09
CA GLN A 433 -7.74 -20.04 17.53
C GLN A 433 -6.53 -20.78 18.15
N ALA A 434 -6.33 -20.52 19.44
CA ALA A 434 -5.18 -20.90 20.26
C ALA A 434 -5.10 -22.41 20.60
N GLY A 435 -3.89 -22.97 20.49
CA GLY A 435 -3.55 -24.34 20.91
C GLY A 435 -2.12 -24.79 20.52
N ARG A 436 -1.33 -25.19 21.53
CA ARG A 436 0.07 -25.70 21.56
C ARG A 436 1.11 -24.82 20.83
N ASP A 437 1.64 -23.87 21.59
CA ASP A 437 2.06 -22.55 21.08
C ASP A 437 3.39 -22.47 20.31
N ALA A 438 4.41 -23.27 20.61
CA ALA A 438 5.74 -23.06 20.03
C ALA A 438 5.85 -23.46 18.53
N ASP A 439 5.47 -24.68 18.18
CA ASP A 439 5.60 -25.18 16.79
C ASP A 439 4.64 -24.48 15.82
N ARG A 440 3.46 -24.10 16.30
CA ARG A 440 2.49 -23.33 15.52
C ARG A 440 3.01 -21.92 15.26
N HIS A 441 3.57 -21.27 16.28
CA HIS A 441 4.19 -19.95 16.17
C HIS A 441 5.38 -19.97 15.19
N ARG A 442 6.27 -20.96 15.29
CA ARG A 442 7.39 -21.14 14.34
C ARG A 442 6.89 -21.24 12.89
N ARG A 443 5.89 -22.08 12.63
CA ARG A 443 5.31 -22.24 11.27
C ARG A 443 4.59 -20.97 10.78
N ALA A 444 3.94 -20.23 11.67
CA ALA A 444 3.33 -18.94 11.31
C ALA A 444 4.39 -17.93 10.90
N TRP A 445 5.49 -17.84 11.66
CA TRP A 445 6.64 -17.01 11.27
C TRP A 445 7.29 -17.46 9.97
N GLY A 446 7.41 -18.76 9.73
CA GLY A 446 7.89 -19.28 8.44
C GLY A 446 7.01 -18.87 7.26
N ARG A 447 5.68 -18.84 7.40
CA ARG A 447 4.79 -18.30 6.36
C ARG A 447 4.94 -16.79 6.21
N PHE A 448 5.01 -16.05 7.32
CA PHE A 448 5.21 -14.62 7.29
C PHE A 448 6.50 -14.23 6.54
N THR A 449 7.65 -14.81 6.90
CA THR A 449 8.93 -14.47 6.26
C THR A 449 8.99 -14.90 4.80
N ARG A 450 8.34 -16.01 4.45
CA ARG A 450 8.14 -16.43 3.06
C ARG A 450 7.41 -15.35 2.24
N ASN A 451 6.31 -14.83 2.77
CA ASN A 451 5.50 -13.80 2.12
C ASN A 451 6.26 -12.48 2.06
N PHE A 452 6.96 -12.15 3.14
CA PHE A 452 7.68 -10.90 3.32
C PHE A 452 8.68 -10.62 2.21
N VAL A 453 9.52 -11.60 1.84
CA VAL A 453 10.59 -11.38 0.86
C VAL A 453 10.05 -11.04 -0.53
N VAL A 454 8.94 -11.68 -0.95
CA VAL A 454 8.31 -11.43 -2.26
C VAL A 454 7.48 -10.15 -2.23
N GLN A 455 6.55 -10.03 -1.27
CA GLN A 455 5.67 -8.87 -1.17
C GLN A 455 6.43 -7.57 -0.91
N GLY A 456 7.49 -7.63 -0.10
CA GLY A 456 8.30 -6.45 0.18
C GLY A 456 9.16 -6.04 -1.01
N THR A 457 9.70 -6.99 -1.77
CA THR A 457 10.40 -6.66 -3.02
C THR A 457 9.43 -6.12 -4.09
N ALA A 458 8.19 -6.60 -4.12
CA ALA A 458 7.14 -6.03 -4.96
C ALA A 458 6.78 -4.59 -4.56
N ALA A 459 6.73 -4.28 -3.27
CA ALA A 459 6.54 -2.92 -2.78
C ALA A 459 7.73 -2.00 -3.15
N GLU A 460 8.97 -2.51 -3.10
CA GLU A 460 10.16 -1.79 -3.56
C GLU A 460 10.12 -1.47 -5.06
N TRP A 461 9.65 -2.42 -5.87
CA TRP A 461 9.43 -2.22 -7.30
C TRP A 461 8.39 -1.12 -7.54
N ALA A 462 7.24 -1.19 -6.84
CA ALA A 462 6.16 -0.22 -6.98
C ALA A 462 6.61 1.20 -6.57
N LEU A 463 7.42 1.33 -5.51
CA LEU A 463 8.00 2.63 -5.13
C LEU A 463 8.92 3.21 -6.21
N CYS A 464 9.74 2.37 -6.86
CA CYS A 464 10.59 2.83 -7.97
C CYS A 464 9.75 3.24 -9.19
N TRP A 465 8.69 2.49 -9.49
CA TRP A 465 7.74 2.82 -10.55
C TRP A 465 7.06 4.17 -10.30
N LEU A 466 6.51 4.37 -9.09
CA LEU A 466 5.90 5.64 -8.69
C LEU A 466 6.89 6.81 -8.74
N ALA A 467 8.12 6.62 -8.25
CA ALA A 467 9.14 7.67 -8.23
C ALA A 467 9.56 8.12 -9.63
N ASP A 468 9.73 7.18 -10.57
CA ASP A 468 10.07 7.49 -11.96
C ASP A 468 8.87 8.11 -12.70
N LEU A 469 7.69 7.50 -12.58
CA LEU A 469 6.45 7.98 -13.20
C LEU A 469 6.13 9.41 -12.77
N ARG A 470 6.21 9.71 -11.47
CA ARG A 470 6.01 11.06 -10.94
C ARG A 470 6.87 12.12 -11.64
N ASN A 471 8.11 11.80 -12.00
CA ASN A 471 9.01 12.74 -12.68
C ASN A 471 8.78 12.81 -14.18
N ARG A 472 8.29 11.75 -14.81
CA ARG A 472 7.86 11.74 -16.21
C ARG A 472 6.61 12.59 -16.41
N LEU A 473 5.58 12.37 -15.58
CA LEU A 473 4.34 13.16 -15.60
C LEU A 473 4.62 14.65 -15.39
N TRP A 474 5.51 14.98 -14.45
CA TRP A 474 5.94 16.36 -14.25
C TRP A 474 6.57 16.96 -15.52
N ARG A 475 7.41 16.23 -16.26
CA ARG A 475 8.03 16.76 -17.49
C ARG A 475 7.07 16.87 -18.68
N LEU A 476 5.98 16.10 -18.67
CA LEU A 476 5.05 16.02 -19.79
C LEU A 476 4.08 17.21 -19.87
N GLY A 477 3.79 17.88 -18.75
CA GLY A 477 2.87 19.02 -18.71
C GLY A 477 3.47 20.31 -18.14
N GLU A 478 2.66 21.37 -18.17
CA GLU A 478 3.01 22.73 -17.74
C GLU A 478 2.09 23.19 -16.59
N GLY A 479 2.36 24.36 -15.98
CA GLY A 479 1.52 24.91 -14.89
C GLY A 479 1.77 24.30 -13.51
N ASP A 480 0.80 24.37 -12.60
CA ASP A 480 0.95 23.75 -11.28
C ASP A 480 0.67 22.25 -11.33
N LEU A 481 0.75 21.56 -10.19
CA LEU A 481 0.57 20.10 -10.11
C LEU A 481 -0.76 19.62 -10.71
N ARG A 482 -1.84 20.38 -10.53
CA ARG A 482 -3.19 20.02 -11.02
C ARG A 482 -3.45 20.44 -12.47
N ASP A 483 -2.58 21.23 -13.08
CA ASP A 483 -2.72 21.69 -14.48
C ASP A 483 -2.03 20.76 -15.48
N ARG A 484 -1.34 19.73 -14.97
CA ARG A 484 -0.57 18.74 -15.73
C ARG A 484 -1.00 17.32 -15.37
N PRO A 485 -0.55 16.29 -16.12
CA PRO A 485 -0.72 14.91 -15.70
C PRO A 485 -0.16 14.67 -14.30
N HIS A 486 -0.94 14.03 -13.42
CA HIS A 486 -0.51 13.75 -12.05
C HIS A 486 -1.17 12.47 -11.50
N LEU A 487 -0.46 11.82 -10.57
CA LEU A 487 -1.00 10.68 -9.84
C LEU A 487 -2.10 11.15 -8.90
N VAL A 488 -3.23 10.43 -8.87
CA VAL A 488 -4.38 10.72 -8.00
C VAL A 488 -4.75 9.56 -7.08
N PHE A 489 -4.32 8.34 -7.41
CA PHE A 489 -4.57 7.16 -6.60
C PHE A 489 -3.52 6.09 -6.82
N PHE A 490 -3.22 5.33 -5.77
CA PHE A 490 -2.36 4.15 -5.80
C PHE A 490 -2.85 3.12 -4.79
N LEU A 491 -3.02 1.87 -5.25
CA LEU A 491 -3.35 0.74 -4.40
C LEU A 491 -2.58 -0.49 -4.85
N HIS A 492 -1.53 -0.82 -4.07
CA HIS A 492 -0.65 -1.97 -4.28
C HIS A 492 0.10 -1.96 -5.62
N ASP A 493 -0.55 -2.38 -6.69
CA ASP A 493 -0.06 -2.54 -8.05
C ASP A 493 -0.88 -1.73 -9.08
N GLU A 494 -1.95 -1.06 -8.65
CA GLU A 494 -2.79 -0.21 -9.48
C GLU A 494 -2.46 1.27 -9.26
N VAL A 495 -2.23 2.01 -10.35
CA VAL A 495 -2.09 3.48 -10.36
C VAL A 495 -3.18 4.13 -11.19
N LEU A 496 -3.66 5.28 -10.73
CA LEU A 496 -4.51 6.17 -11.53
C LEU A 496 -3.79 7.50 -11.73
N VAL A 497 -3.66 7.89 -13.00
CA VAL A 497 -3.19 9.22 -13.41
C VAL A 497 -4.36 10.01 -13.94
N HIS A 498 -4.57 11.22 -13.43
CA HIS A 498 -5.51 12.19 -14.00
C HIS A 498 -4.74 13.10 -14.96
N THR A 499 -5.18 13.17 -16.22
CA THR A 499 -4.45 13.85 -17.29
C THR A 499 -5.38 14.60 -18.25
N PRO A 500 -4.94 15.73 -18.84
CA PRO A 500 -5.65 16.32 -19.97
C PRO A 500 -5.83 15.28 -21.08
N GLU A 501 -6.98 15.30 -21.74
CA GLU A 501 -7.35 14.28 -22.75
C GLU A 501 -6.31 14.18 -23.88
N HIS A 502 -5.78 15.31 -24.34
CA HIS A 502 -4.78 15.36 -25.40
C HIS A 502 -3.41 14.76 -25.02
N LEU A 503 -3.15 14.50 -23.73
CA LEU A 503 -1.92 13.87 -23.23
C LEU A 503 -2.12 12.40 -22.84
N ALA A 504 -3.34 11.86 -22.92
CA ALA A 504 -3.65 10.55 -22.36
C ALA A 504 -2.81 9.41 -22.95
N ASP A 505 -2.61 9.38 -24.28
CA ASP A 505 -1.79 8.36 -24.93
C ASP A 505 -0.31 8.47 -24.55
N ALA A 506 0.21 9.69 -24.43
CA ALA A 506 1.58 9.93 -23.99
C ALA A 506 1.78 9.50 -22.54
N VAL A 507 0.82 9.78 -21.66
CA VAL A 507 0.81 9.31 -20.28
C VAL A 507 0.80 7.79 -20.21
N ALA A 508 -0.05 7.12 -21.00
CA ALA A 508 -0.10 5.66 -21.04
C ALA A 508 1.25 5.05 -21.41
N GLU A 509 2.00 5.67 -22.30
CA GLU A 509 3.35 5.23 -22.65
C GLU A 509 4.37 5.51 -21.54
N GLU A 510 4.35 6.69 -20.93
CA GLU A 510 5.24 7.02 -19.79
C GLU A 510 5.01 6.08 -18.60
N VAL A 511 3.77 5.63 -18.38
CA VAL A 511 3.41 4.62 -17.37
C VAL A 511 4.10 3.28 -17.64
N ARG A 512 4.11 2.80 -18.90
CA ARG A 512 4.80 1.57 -19.30
C ARG A 512 6.32 1.71 -19.21
N LEU A 513 6.87 2.82 -19.68
CA LEU A 513 8.30 3.10 -19.61
C LEU A 513 8.79 3.18 -18.16
N ALA A 514 8.00 3.74 -17.26
CA ALA A 514 8.33 3.77 -15.84
C ALA A 514 8.33 2.37 -15.19
N ALA A 515 7.41 1.49 -15.59
CA ALA A 515 7.38 0.10 -15.09
C ALA A 515 8.60 -0.69 -15.56
N ALA A 516 8.97 -0.54 -16.84
CA ALA A 516 10.19 -1.14 -17.38
C ALA A 516 11.45 -0.61 -16.68
N GLU A 517 11.52 0.69 -16.42
CA GLU A 517 12.61 1.31 -15.67
C GLU A 517 12.70 0.79 -14.24
N ALA A 518 11.58 0.64 -13.53
CA ALA A 518 11.55 0.04 -12.20
C ALA A 518 12.09 -1.40 -12.20
N GLY A 519 11.72 -2.21 -13.21
CA GLY A 519 12.29 -3.53 -13.42
C GLY A 519 13.81 -3.50 -13.59
N ARG A 520 14.31 -2.61 -14.44
CA ARG A 520 15.74 -2.43 -14.70
C ARG A 520 16.52 -1.94 -13.48
N LEU A 521 15.94 -1.01 -12.70
CA LEU A 521 16.55 -0.48 -11.47
C LEU A 521 16.78 -1.57 -10.43
N LEU A 522 15.80 -2.48 -10.25
CA LEU A 522 15.88 -3.54 -9.25
C LEU A 522 16.69 -4.76 -9.74
N PHE A 523 16.44 -5.19 -10.97
CA PHE A 523 16.88 -6.50 -11.45
C PHE A 523 17.96 -6.41 -12.54
N GLY A 524 18.41 -5.19 -12.90
CA GLY A 524 19.43 -4.97 -13.91
C GLY A 524 18.97 -5.45 -15.29
N GLY A 525 19.79 -6.27 -15.95
CA GLY A 525 19.49 -6.84 -17.27
C GLY A 525 18.82 -8.23 -17.21
N PHE A 526 18.31 -8.66 -16.06
CA PHE A 526 17.63 -9.96 -15.97
C PHE A 526 16.35 -9.96 -16.81
N PRO A 527 16.12 -10.96 -17.68
CA PRO A 527 15.06 -10.91 -18.70
C PRO A 527 13.69 -11.29 -18.12
N VAL A 528 13.05 -10.33 -17.47
CA VAL A 528 11.70 -10.44 -16.91
C VAL A 528 10.89 -9.19 -17.29
N ASP A 529 9.66 -9.42 -17.75
CA ASP A 529 8.74 -8.35 -18.14
C ASP A 529 7.73 -8.05 -17.03
N PHE A 530 7.30 -6.79 -16.94
CA PHE A 530 6.23 -6.33 -16.06
C PHE A 530 5.11 -5.71 -16.90
N PRO A 531 4.31 -6.54 -17.61
CA PRO A 531 3.23 -6.04 -18.45
C PRO A 531 2.18 -5.31 -17.61
N LEU A 532 1.67 -4.23 -18.20
CA LEU A 532 0.61 -3.41 -17.62
C LEU A 532 -0.65 -3.53 -18.45
N ASP A 533 -1.77 -3.77 -17.78
CA ASP A 533 -3.09 -3.56 -18.37
C ASP A 533 -3.44 -2.07 -18.19
N VAL A 534 -3.41 -1.32 -19.29
CA VAL A 534 -3.59 0.14 -19.28
C VAL A 534 -4.89 0.51 -19.98
N ALA A 535 -5.76 1.25 -19.28
CA ALA A 535 -7.02 1.76 -19.80
C ALA A 535 -7.07 3.29 -19.73
N VAL A 536 -7.54 3.93 -20.80
CA VAL A 536 -7.81 5.37 -20.85
C VAL A 536 -9.32 5.57 -20.79
N VAL A 537 -9.82 6.13 -19.70
CA VAL A 537 -11.25 6.16 -19.39
C VAL A 537 -11.70 7.49 -18.81
N ARG A 538 -13.01 7.77 -18.90
CA ARG A 538 -13.61 8.92 -18.22
C ARG A 538 -14.04 8.56 -16.80
N SER A 539 -14.67 7.41 -16.62
CA SER A 539 -14.99 6.87 -15.29
C SER A 539 -14.05 5.72 -14.96
N TRP A 540 -13.61 5.64 -13.70
CA TRP A 540 -12.80 4.50 -13.26
C TRP A 540 -13.55 3.17 -13.36
N ALA A 541 -14.88 3.19 -13.36
CA ALA A 541 -15.69 1.98 -13.56
C ALA A 541 -15.48 1.33 -14.94
N ASP A 542 -15.00 2.07 -15.94
CA ASP A 542 -14.82 1.59 -17.30
C ASP A 542 -13.42 0.97 -17.54
N ALA A 543 -12.56 0.96 -16.52
CA ALA A 543 -11.15 0.56 -16.65
C ALA A 543 -10.92 -0.96 -16.75
N GLY A 544 -11.95 -1.77 -16.52
CA GLY A 544 -11.87 -3.25 -16.54
C GLY A 544 -12.78 -3.90 -15.50
#